data_AF-A0A7D9HF29-F1
#
_entry.id   AF-A0A7D9HF29-F1
#
_cell.length_a   1.000
_cell.length_b   1.000
_cell.length_c   1.000
_cell.angle_alpha   90.00
_cell.angle_beta   90.00
_cell.angle_gamma   90.00
#
_symmetry.space_group_name_H-M   'P 1'
#
loop_
_entity.id
_entity.type
_entity.pdbx_description
1 polymer ?
#
loop_
_entity_poly.entity_id
_entity_poly.type
_entity_poly.pdbx_seq_one_letter_code
_entity_poly.pdbx_strand_id
1 'polypeptide(L)'
;MASLTTELLNGLRSSIEFLMNRIDGITSEDEDGRDYISLHLERIIYLLNAAEVSFNIPSQLVTLLNNAQELLLNNKPEEIQGKLFKKTYCRGRPEVIIPKEQLELYIEYNFTNVQISKFFSVSPKTVQRQIDKFQLKRNSYSCMSDSDLDQLIARIVSEFPNCGYRQMRGHLRVRGFNIQWNRIRDSMRIVDPQGILMGALRLTTVNRRTYFVQAPLSMCHIDGNHKLIR
;
A
#
# COMPACT_ATOMS: atom_id res chain seq x y z
N MET A 1 -36.24 19.55 -26.36
CA MET A 1 -36.01 18.20 -26.95
C MET A 1 -34.65 18.10 -27.64
N ALA A 2 -34.32 18.93 -28.64
CA ALA A 2 -33.01 18.88 -29.34
C ALA A 2 -31.77 19.21 -28.46
N SER A 3 -31.92 20.07 -27.43
CA SER A 3 -30.83 20.41 -26.50
C SER A 3 -30.50 19.27 -25.51
N LEU A 4 -31.51 18.51 -25.09
CA LEU A 4 -31.35 17.45 -24.09
C LEU A 4 -30.75 16.19 -24.70
N THR A 5 -31.09 15.92 -25.96
CA THR A 5 -30.58 14.80 -26.77
C THR A 5 -29.10 14.98 -27.10
N THR A 6 -28.67 16.20 -27.43
CA THR A 6 -27.26 16.54 -27.70
C THR A 6 -26.41 16.48 -26.43
N GLU A 7 -26.93 16.94 -25.31
CA GLU A 7 -26.27 16.86 -24.00
C GLU A 7 -26.07 15.41 -23.55
N LEU A 8 -27.08 14.55 -23.76
CA LEU A 8 -27.00 13.12 -23.44
C LEU A 8 -25.98 12.37 -24.32
N LEU A 9 -25.94 12.66 -25.63
CA LEU A 9 -24.94 12.09 -26.54
C LEU A 9 -23.52 12.52 -26.20
N ASN A 10 -23.32 13.80 -25.82
CA ASN A 10 -22.03 14.31 -25.37
C ASN A 10 -21.59 13.67 -24.04
N GLY A 11 -22.53 13.44 -23.12
CA GLY A 11 -22.27 12.73 -21.86
C GLY A 11 -21.87 11.27 -22.06
N LEU A 12 -22.56 10.56 -22.95
CA LEU A 12 -22.21 9.18 -23.32
C LEU A 12 -20.83 9.11 -23.99
N ARG A 13 -20.55 10.01 -24.94
CA ARG A 13 -19.25 10.10 -25.60
C ARG A 13 -18.12 10.33 -24.60
N SER A 14 -18.28 11.30 -23.71
CA SER A 14 -17.28 11.61 -22.67
C SER A 14 -17.04 10.43 -21.74
N SER A 15 -18.09 9.67 -21.42
CA SER A 15 -17.99 8.48 -20.56
C SER A 15 -17.25 7.33 -21.26
N ILE A 16 -17.47 7.13 -22.57
CA ILE A 16 -16.75 6.13 -23.37
C ILE A 16 -15.28 6.54 -23.56
N GLU A 17 -14.99 7.81 -23.84
CA GLU A 17 -13.63 8.33 -23.96
C GLU A 17 -12.86 8.20 -22.62
N PHE A 18 -13.53 8.47 -21.49
CA PHE A 18 -12.97 8.26 -20.15
C PHE A 18 -12.60 6.79 -19.91
N LEU A 19 -13.46 5.84 -20.31
CA LEU A 19 -13.17 4.41 -20.21
C LEU A 19 -11.98 4.00 -21.08
N MET A 20 -11.94 4.45 -22.34
CA MET A 20 -10.84 4.12 -23.25
C MET A 20 -9.48 4.57 -22.70
N ASN A 21 -9.39 5.82 -22.25
CA ASN A 21 -8.16 6.37 -21.67
C ASN A 21 -7.70 5.60 -20.41
N ARG A 22 -8.64 5.03 -19.66
CA ARG A 22 -8.34 4.30 -18.43
C ARG A 22 -8.00 2.84 -18.71
N ILE A 23 -8.60 2.23 -19.74
CA ILE A 23 -8.28 0.89 -20.20
C ILE A 23 -6.85 0.80 -20.74
N ASP A 24 -6.38 1.83 -21.45
CA ASP A 24 -5.00 1.89 -21.95
C ASP A 24 -3.94 1.96 -20.83
N GLY A 25 -4.34 2.31 -19.60
CA GLY A 25 -3.49 2.34 -18.40
C GLY A 25 -3.49 1.04 -17.56
N ILE A 26 -4.23 0.00 -17.96
CA ILE A 26 -4.53 -1.21 -17.14
C ILE A 26 -3.30 -2.06 -16.81
N THR A 27 -2.14 -1.84 -17.44
CA THR A 27 -0.93 -2.61 -17.09
C THR A 27 -0.45 -2.42 -15.65
N SER A 28 -1.06 -1.55 -14.83
CA SER A 28 -0.60 -1.27 -13.46
C SER A 28 -1.66 -1.02 -12.35
N GLU A 29 -2.98 -1.18 -12.56
CA GLU A 29 -3.98 -0.86 -11.51
C GLU A 29 -4.50 -2.06 -10.68
N ASP A 30 -4.71 -1.80 -9.39
CA ASP A 30 -5.23 -2.68 -8.32
C ASP A 30 -6.68 -3.17 -8.56
N GLU A 31 -7.13 -4.18 -7.79
CA GLU A 31 -8.45 -4.85 -7.89
C GLU A 31 -9.64 -3.86 -7.89
N ASP A 32 -9.57 -2.82 -7.06
CA ASP A 32 -10.59 -1.76 -6.96
C ASP A 32 -10.77 -0.95 -8.27
N GLY A 33 -9.69 -0.78 -9.05
CA GLY A 33 -9.73 -0.06 -10.33
C GLY A 33 -10.47 -0.84 -11.41
N ARG A 34 -10.33 -2.17 -11.41
CA ARG A 34 -11.04 -3.06 -12.33
C ARG A 34 -12.53 -3.13 -12.02
N ASP A 35 -12.88 -3.23 -10.74
CA ASP A 35 -14.28 -3.23 -10.29
C ASP A 35 -14.98 -1.92 -10.67
N TYR A 36 -14.30 -0.78 -10.50
CA TYR A 36 -14.80 0.52 -10.92
C TYR A 36 -15.06 0.58 -12.43
N ILE A 37 -14.13 0.08 -13.25
CA ILE A 37 -14.28 0.04 -14.72
C ILE A 37 -15.43 -0.89 -15.14
N SER A 38 -15.56 -2.05 -14.50
CA SER A 38 -16.65 -3.01 -14.76
C SER A 38 -18.02 -2.39 -14.45
N LEU A 39 -18.17 -1.76 -13.28
CA LEU A 39 -19.40 -1.06 -12.89
C LEU A 39 -19.72 0.08 -13.86
N HIS A 40 -18.68 0.79 -14.33
CA HIS A 40 -18.85 1.90 -15.25
C HIS A 40 -19.27 1.44 -16.66
N LEU A 41 -18.74 0.32 -17.15
CA LEU A 41 -19.18 -0.33 -18.38
C LEU A 41 -20.63 -0.82 -18.28
N GLU A 42 -21.00 -1.49 -17.19
CA GLU A 42 -22.38 -1.92 -16.92
C GLU A 42 -23.37 -0.75 -16.97
N ARG A 43 -22.99 0.37 -16.34
CA ARG A 43 -23.81 1.57 -16.34
C ARG A 43 -23.99 2.14 -17.75
N ILE A 44 -22.94 2.17 -18.57
CA ILE A 44 -23.04 2.67 -19.96
C ILE A 44 -23.91 1.73 -20.80
N ILE A 45 -23.73 0.42 -20.68
CA ILE A 45 -24.56 -0.58 -21.40
C ILE A 45 -26.03 -0.41 -21.01
N TYR A 46 -26.33 -0.26 -19.71
CA TYR A 46 -27.68 -0.01 -19.23
C TYR A 46 -28.29 1.27 -19.81
N LEU A 47 -27.54 2.37 -19.82
CA LEU A 47 -28.00 3.65 -20.36
C LEU A 47 -28.22 3.58 -21.87
N LEU A 48 -27.38 2.86 -22.62
CA LEU A 48 -27.53 2.67 -24.06
C LEU A 48 -28.77 1.82 -24.39
N ASN A 49 -29.00 0.73 -23.64
CA ASN A 49 -30.20 -0.10 -23.80
C ASN A 49 -31.48 0.66 -23.45
N ALA A 50 -31.45 1.48 -22.39
CA ALA A 50 -32.59 2.33 -22.02
C ALA A 50 -32.86 3.43 -23.07
N ALA A 51 -31.80 3.90 -23.74
CA ALA A 51 -31.87 4.92 -24.80
C ALA A 51 -32.24 4.35 -26.18
N GLU A 52 -32.19 3.03 -26.39
CA GLU A 52 -32.44 2.36 -27.68
C GLU A 52 -33.82 2.72 -28.28
N VAL A 53 -34.85 2.88 -27.44
CA VAL A 53 -36.20 3.23 -27.87
C VAL A 53 -36.29 4.68 -28.40
N SER A 54 -35.39 5.56 -27.92
CA SER A 54 -35.42 7.00 -28.21
C SER A 54 -34.34 7.44 -29.19
N PHE A 55 -33.31 6.62 -29.43
CA PHE A 55 -32.13 6.96 -30.22
C PHE A 55 -31.72 5.79 -31.10
N ASN A 56 -31.37 6.07 -32.36
CA ASN A 56 -30.90 5.05 -33.31
C ASN A 56 -29.44 4.66 -33.02
N ILE A 57 -29.22 3.97 -31.91
CA ILE A 57 -27.89 3.56 -31.43
C ILE A 57 -27.43 2.35 -32.26
N PRO A 58 -26.19 2.36 -32.79
CA PRO A 58 -25.67 1.21 -33.52
C PRO A 58 -25.59 -0.04 -32.63
N SER A 59 -26.23 -1.13 -33.04
CA SER A 59 -26.18 -2.43 -32.33
C SER A 59 -24.74 -2.97 -32.19
N GLN A 60 -23.85 -2.59 -33.11
CA GLN A 60 -22.42 -2.91 -33.05
C GLN A 60 -21.76 -2.34 -31.78
N LEU A 61 -22.16 -1.15 -31.33
CA LEU A 61 -21.60 -0.50 -30.14
C LEU A 61 -21.90 -1.31 -28.87
N VAL A 62 -23.16 -1.71 -28.70
CA VAL A 62 -23.61 -2.54 -27.57
C VAL A 62 -22.89 -3.89 -27.58
N THR A 63 -22.76 -4.49 -28.77
CA THR A 63 -22.02 -5.76 -28.94
C THR A 63 -20.55 -5.63 -28.52
N LEU A 64 -19.88 -4.54 -28.92
CA LEU A 64 -18.48 -4.30 -28.54
C LEU A 64 -18.30 -4.08 -27.03
N LEU A 65 -19.23 -3.35 -26.39
CA LEU A 65 -19.19 -3.10 -24.95
C LEU A 65 -19.43 -4.38 -24.14
N ASN A 66 -20.36 -5.22 -24.57
CA ASN A 66 -20.59 -6.54 -23.95
C ASN A 66 -19.36 -7.44 -24.09
N ASN A 67 -18.72 -7.48 -25.27
CA ASN A 67 -17.48 -8.23 -25.46
C ASN A 67 -16.33 -7.71 -24.57
N ALA A 68 -16.22 -6.39 -24.41
CA ALA A 68 -15.23 -5.78 -23.53
C ALA A 68 -15.48 -6.15 -22.06
N GLN A 69 -16.74 -6.18 -21.63
CA GLN A 69 -17.14 -6.62 -20.30
C GLN A 69 -16.78 -8.09 -20.06
N GLU A 70 -17.07 -8.98 -21.02
CA GLU A 70 -16.68 -10.40 -20.93
C GLU A 70 -15.16 -10.56 -20.83
N LEU A 71 -14.38 -9.80 -21.62
CA LEU A 71 -12.93 -9.84 -21.57
C LEU A 71 -12.37 -9.36 -20.23
N LEU A 72 -12.99 -8.37 -19.58
CA LEU A 72 -12.59 -7.92 -18.24
C LEU A 72 -12.94 -8.94 -17.16
N LEU A 73 -14.13 -9.55 -17.23
CA LEU A 73 -14.57 -10.59 -16.29
C LEU A 73 -13.77 -11.88 -16.42
N ASN A 74 -13.33 -12.22 -17.64
CA ASN A 74 -12.51 -13.41 -17.90
C ASN A 74 -11.02 -13.16 -17.62
N ASN A 75 -10.53 -11.93 -17.78
CA ASN A 75 -9.20 -11.50 -17.31
C ASN A 75 -9.23 -11.09 -15.83
N LYS A 76 -9.75 -11.96 -14.96
CA LYS A 76 -9.36 -11.85 -13.55
C LYS A 76 -7.83 -11.94 -13.52
N PRO A 77 -7.14 -11.01 -12.84
CA PRO A 77 -5.74 -11.29 -12.53
C PRO A 77 -5.76 -12.65 -11.84
N GLU A 78 -4.84 -13.56 -12.18
CA GLU A 78 -4.69 -14.78 -11.41
C GLU A 78 -4.77 -14.36 -9.96
N GLU A 79 -5.81 -14.82 -9.24
CA GLU A 79 -5.93 -14.49 -7.84
C GLU A 79 -4.57 -14.85 -7.25
N ILE A 80 -3.82 -13.85 -6.82
CA ILE A 80 -2.72 -14.07 -5.88
C ILE A 80 -3.35 -14.39 -4.51
N GLN A 81 -4.49 -15.10 -4.48
CA GLN A 81 -4.57 -16.29 -3.66
C GLN A 81 -3.52 -17.28 -4.18
N GLY A 82 -2.23 -16.92 -4.04
CA GLY A 82 -1.14 -17.85 -4.22
C GLY A 82 -1.53 -19.05 -3.39
N LYS A 83 -1.85 -20.16 -4.04
CA LYS A 83 -2.37 -21.33 -3.37
C LYS A 83 -1.40 -21.61 -2.25
N LEU A 84 -1.82 -21.34 -1.02
CA LEU A 84 -1.00 -21.61 0.14
C LEU A 84 -0.69 -23.10 0.19
N PHE A 85 -1.28 -23.96 -0.64
CA PHE A 85 -1.05 -25.39 -0.63
C PHE A 85 -0.74 -25.92 -2.04
N LYS A 86 0.39 -26.63 -2.19
CA LYS A 86 0.69 -27.41 -3.40
C LYS A 86 -0.09 -28.73 -3.36
N LYS A 87 -0.93 -29.01 -4.36
CA LYS A 87 -1.50 -30.36 -4.53
C LYS A 87 -0.36 -31.33 -4.87
N THR A 88 -0.02 -32.20 -3.94
CA THR A 88 1.09 -33.15 -4.10
C THR A 88 0.66 -34.52 -4.62
N TYR A 89 -0.65 -34.81 -4.76
CA TYR A 89 -1.20 -36.14 -5.11
C TYR A 89 -0.66 -37.32 -4.26
N CYS A 90 0.09 -37.03 -3.20
CA CYS A 90 0.66 -37.97 -2.25
C CYS A 90 -0.15 -37.94 -0.95
N ARG A 91 -0.09 -39.03 -0.17
CA ARG A 91 -0.67 -39.06 1.17
C ARG A 91 0.12 -38.12 2.10
N GLY A 92 -0.59 -37.24 2.82
CA GLY A 92 -0.01 -36.32 3.79
C GLY A 92 -0.62 -34.91 3.73
N ARG A 93 -0.28 -34.05 4.71
CA ARG A 93 -0.69 -32.64 4.72
C ARG A 93 0.02 -31.89 3.58
N PRO A 94 -0.72 -31.17 2.71
CA PRO A 94 -0.11 -30.38 1.63
C PRO A 94 0.89 -29.34 2.14
N GLU A 95 1.98 -29.13 1.39
CA GLU A 95 3.02 -28.15 1.74
C GLU A 95 2.47 -26.73 1.65
N VAL A 96 2.79 -25.89 2.64
CA VAL A 96 2.41 -24.49 2.59
C VAL A 96 3.32 -23.70 1.64
N ILE A 97 2.81 -23.15 0.54
CA ILE A 97 3.56 -22.29 -0.39
C ILE A 97 3.52 -20.85 0.12
N ILE A 98 4.69 -20.28 0.38
CA ILE A 98 4.85 -18.84 0.60
C ILE A 98 5.74 -18.33 -0.54
N PRO A 99 5.28 -17.36 -1.36
CA PRO A 99 6.08 -16.81 -2.46
C PRO A 99 7.42 -16.28 -1.97
N LYS A 100 8.49 -16.60 -2.70
CA LYS A 100 9.86 -16.18 -2.34
C LYS A 100 9.96 -14.65 -2.37
N GLU A 101 9.38 -14.01 -3.39
CA GLU A 101 9.45 -12.56 -3.56
C GLU A 101 8.77 -11.84 -2.38
N GLN A 102 7.64 -12.35 -1.90
CA GLN A 102 6.97 -11.78 -0.74
C GLN A 102 7.79 -11.97 0.56
N LEU A 103 8.42 -13.13 0.74
CA LEU A 103 9.32 -13.34 1.88
C LEU A 103 10.52 -12.40 1.85
N GLU A 104 11.14 -12.21 0.69
CA GLU A 104 12.25 -11.26 0.50
C GLU A 104 11.82 -9.84 0.86
N LEU A 105 10.70 -9.38 0.32
CA LEU A 105 10.12 -8.07 0.61
C LEU A 105 9.86 -7.87 2.11
N TYR A 106 9.24 -8.84 2.77
CA TYR A 106 8.94 -8.71 4.19
C TYR A 106 10.20 -8.75 5.07
N ILE A 107 11.24 -9.48 4.64
CA ILE A 107 12.54 -9.48 5.31
C ILE A 107 13.23 -8.12 5.14
N GLU A 108 13.20 -7.55 3.94
CA GLU A 108 13.74 -6.22 3.64
C GLU A 108 13.08 -5.14 4.52
N TYR A 109 11.76 -5.21 4.66
CA TYR A 109 10.99 -4.34 5.56
C TYR A 109 11.19 -4.62 7.06
N ASN A 110 12.03 -5.61 7.40
CA ASN A 110 12.36 -6.03 8.76
C ASN A 110 11.15 -6.55 9.56
N PHE A 111 10.19 -7.19 8.90
CA PHE A 111 9.15 -7.90 9.62
C PHE A 111 9.71 -9.14 10.33
N THR A 112 9.27 -9.32 11.56
CA THR A 112 9.56 -10.52 12.36
C THR A 112 8.84 -11.73 11.80
N ASN A 113 9.34 -12.95 12.08
CA ASN A 113 8.64 -14.18 11.68
C ASN A 113 7.20 -14.24 12.21
N VAL A 114 6.95 -13.66 13.38
CA VAL A 114 5.61 -13.60 13.99
C VAL A 114 4.68 -12.67 13.22
N GLN A 115 5.18 -11.56 12.68
CA GLN A 115 4.40 -10.66 11.85
C GLN A 115 4.11 -11.29 10.49
N ILE A 116 5.15 -11.85 9.85
CA ILE A 116 5.02 -12.55 8.57
C ILE A 116 4.02 -13.71 8.69
N SER A 117 4.09 -14.46 9.80
CA SER A 117 3.19 -15.59 10.01
C SER A 117 1.73 -15.17 10.14
N LYS A 118 1.45 -13.96 10.63
CA LYS A 118 0.10 -13.39 10.68
C LYS A 118 -0.40 -13.04 9.28
N PHE A 119 0.46 -12.49 8.41
CA PHE A 119 0.07 -12.18 7.02
C PHE A 119 -0.32 -13.45 6.24
N PHE A 120 0.43 -14.53 6.41
CA PHE A 120 0.15 -15.80 5.73
C PHE A 120 -0.76 -16.76 6.51
N SER A 121 -1.23 -16.38 7.71
CA SER A 121 -2.02 -17.24 8.61
C SER A 121 -1.38 -18.61 8.88
N VAL A 122 -0.08 -18.64 9.11
CA VAL A 122 0.73 -19.84 9.34
C VAL A 122 1.43 -19.77 10.69
N SER A 123 2.09 -20.87 11.07
CA SER A 123 2.98 -20.83 12.23
C SER A 123 4.27 -20.05 11.92
N PRO A 124 4.87 -19.36 12.90
CA PRO A 124 6.21 -18.75 12.73
C PRO A 124 7.28 -19.76 12.33
N LYS A 125 7.13 -21.04 12.73
CA LYS A 125 8.01 -22.14 12.31
C LYS A 125 7.90 -22.41 10.80
N THR A 126 6.71 -22.29 10.21
CA THR A 126 6.52 -22.44 8.76
C THR A 126 7.27 -21.34 8.00
N VAL A 127 7.20 -20.09 8.48
CA VAL A 127 7.96 -18.97 7.91
C VAL A 127 9.46 -19.23 8.01
N GLN A 128 9.96 -19.65 9.18
CA GLN A 128 11.38 -19.96 9.36
C GLN A 128 11.85 -21.06 8.39
N ARG A 129 11.09 -22.16 8.28
CA ARG A 129 11.41 -23.24 7.33
C ARG A 129 11.49 -22.75 5.89
N GLN A 130 10.60 -21.84 5.47
CA GLN A 130 10.65 -21.29 4.11
C GLN A 130 11.82 -20.34 3.92
N ILE A 131 12.16 -19.52 4.92
CA ILE A 131 13.38 -18.69 4.90
C ILE A 131 14.63 -19.56 4.74
N ASP A 132 14.71 -20.65 5.51
CA ASP A 132 15.84 -21.59 5.45
C ASP A 132 15.90 -22.31 4.08
N LYS A 133 14.75 -22.75 3.56
CA LYS A 133 14.62 -23.41 2.24
C LYS A 133 15.12 -22.52 1.11
N PHE A 134 14.77 -21.24 1.14
CA PHE A 134 15.20 -20.25 0.15
C PHE A 134 16.55 -19.61 0.48
N GLN A 135 17.20 -20.01 1.58
CA GLN A 135 18.48 -19.46 2.06
C GLN A 135 18.48 -17.93 2.23
N LEU A 136 17.32 -17.37 2.61
CA LEU A 136 17.17 -15.93 2.78
C LEU A 136 17.87 -15.47 4.06
N LYS A 137 18.68 -14.42 3.94
CA LYS A 137 19.36 -13.81 5.09
C LYS A 137 18.57 -12.61 5.57
N ARG A 138 18.44 -12.48 6.89
CA ARG A 138 17.96 -11.25 7.49
C ARG A 138 19.06 -10.20 7.53
N ASN A 139 18.65 -8.94 7.46
CA ASN A 139 19.51 -7.81 7.75
C ASN A 139 20.05 -7.94 9.19
N SER A 140 21.33 -8.26 9.31
CA SER A 140 22.03 -8.24 10.58
C SER A 140 22.22 -6.79 11.04
N TYR A 141 22.51 -6.63 12.33
CA TYR A 141 23.00 -5.34 12.81
C TYR A 141 24.39 -5.07 12.23
N SER A 142 24.65 -3.83 11.86
CA SER A 142 25.96 -3.39 11.38
C SER A 142 26.98 -3.45 12.51
N CYS A 143 28.18 -3.97 12.21
CA CYS A 143 29.31 -3.89 13.10
C CYS A 143 29.91 -2.49 13.00
N MET A 144 29.63 -1.65 13.99
CA MET A 144 30.10 -0.27 14.08
C MET A 144 30.49 0.00 15.53
N SER A 145 31.60 0.70 15.78
CA SER A 145 32.02 1.07 17.13
C SER A 145 31.09 2.15 17.71
N ASP A 146 31.04 2.29 19.04
CA ASP A 146 30.24 3.36 19.66
C ASP A 146 30.79 4.75 19.31
N SER A 147 32.12 4.92 19.22
CA SER A 147 32.74 6.20 18.84
C SER A 147 32.42 6.61 17.40
N ASP A 148 32.40 5.67 16.45
CA ASP A 148 32.04 5.98 15.05
C ASP A 148 30.56 6.33 14.94
N LEU A 149 29.73 5.64 15.73
CA LEU A 149 28.30 5.92 15.83
C LEU A 149 28.05 7.34 16.38
N ASP A 150 28.75 7.72 17.45
CA ASP A 150 28.64 9.06 18.05
C ASP A 150 29.03 10.15 17.04
N GLN A 151 30.13 9.97 16.32
CA GLN A 151 30.55 10.91 15.28
C GLN A 151 29.53 11.03 14.15
N LEU A 152 28.96 9.91 13.71
CA LEU A 152 27.96 9.90 12.65
C LEU A 152 26.66 10.57 13.12
N ILE A 153 26.23 10.28 14.34
CA ILE A 153 25.05 10.90 14.95
C ILE A 153 25.27 12.41 15.13
N ALA A 154 26.45 12.85 15.56
CA ALA A 154 26.78 14.27 15.69
C ALA A 154 26.64 15.03 14.36
N ARG A 155 27.10 14.43 13.25
CA ARG A 155 26.91 14.99 11.91
C ARG A 155 25.42 15.09 11.56
N ILE A 156 24.65 14.03 11.78
CA ILE A 156 23.20 14.03 11.48
C ILE A 156 22.47 15.07 12.34
N VAL A 157 22.81 15.21 13.61
CA VAL A 157 22.21 16.23 14.49
C VAL A 157 22.55 17.64 14.00
N SER A 158 23.78 17.87 13.52
CA SER A 158 24.16 19.18 12.96
C SER A 158 23.39 19.54 11.68
N GLU A 159 23.05 18.55 10.85
CA GLU A 159 22.20 18.72 9.67
C GLU A 159 20.71 18.87 10.04
N PHE A 160 20.27 18.14 11.08
CA PHE A 160 18.87 18.01 11.48
C PHE A 160 18.71 18.20 13.01
N PRO A 161 18.72 19.43 13.53
CA PRO A 161 18.80 19.72 14.97
C PRO A 161 17.57 19.32 15.80
N ASN A 162 16.45 18.95 15.16
CA ASN A 162 15.24 18.45 15.82
C ASN A 162 15.00 16.94 15.54
N CYS A 163 16.04 16.22 15.14
CA CYS A 163 15.95 14.81 14.79
C CYS A 163 15.71 13.92 16.01
N GLY A 164 14.49 13.45 16.21
CA GLY A 164 14.18 12.44 17.24
C GLY A 164 14.68 11.02 16.88
N TYR A 165 14.67 10.10 17.85
CA TYR A 165 15.20 8.73 17.71
C TYR A 165 14.70 7.96 16.46
N ARG A 166 13.42 8.12 16.09
CA ARG A 166 12.85 7.47 14.90
C ARG A 166 13.42 8.02 13.60
N GLN A 167 13.57 9.34 13.51
CA GLN A 167 14.18 9.99 12.35
C GLN A 167 15.66 9.64 12.26
N MET A 168 16.37 9.61 13.40
CA MET A 168 17.78 9.24 13.46
C MET A 168 18.01 7.84 12.89
N ARG A 169 17.20 6.86 13.29
CA ARG A 169 17.25 5.50 12.72
C ARG A 169 16.95 5.49 11.22
N GLY A 170 16.07 6.36 10.74
CA GLY A 170 15.83 6.55 9.30
C GLY A 170 17.07 7.04 8.58
N HIS A 171 17.71 8.10 9.08
CA HIS A 171 18.95 8.65 8.53
C HIS A 171 20.10 7.64 8.50
N LEU A 172 20.24 6.81 9.55
CA LEU A 172 21.22 5.74 9.60
C LEU A 172 20.94 4.65 8.55
N ARG A 173 19.66 4.27 8.38
CA ARG A 173 19.24 3.25 7.40
C ARG A 173 19.46 3.69 5.96
N VAL A 174 19.14 4.93 5.62
CA VAL A 174 19.40 5.49 4.28
C VAL A 174 20.91 5.48 3.98
N ARG A 175 21.75 5.62 5.00
CA ARG A 175 23.21 5.51 4.91
C ARG A 175 23.72 4.05 4.98
N GLY A 176 22.83 3.06 4.98
CA GLY A 176 23.19 1.63 4.98
C GLY A 176 23.46 1.01 6.35
N PHE A 177 23.24 1.74 7.45
CA PHE A 177 23.52 1.26 8.81
C PHE A 177 22.26 0.77 9.52
N ASN A 178 22.27 -0.50 9.93
CA ASN A 178 21.22 -1.11 10.73
C ASN A 178 21.71 -1.26 12.18
N ILE A 179 21.34 -0.34 13.07
CA ILE A 179 21.87 -0.25 14.43
C ILE A 179 20.78 -0.55 15.47
N GLN A 180 21.15 -1.15 16.59
CA GLN A 180 20.25 -1.44 17.71
C GLN A 180 19.67 -0.15 18.30
N TRP A 181 18.39 -0.19 18.69
CA TRP A 181 17.70 0.95 19.30
C TRP A 181 18.38 1.50 20.56
N ASN A 182 18.94 0.63 21.39
CA ASN A 182 19.59 1.06 22.62
C ASN A 182 20.85 1.86 22.31
N ARG A 183 21.70 1.39 21.40
CA ARG A 183 22.91 2.10 20.97
C ARG A 183 22.61 3.47 20.37
N ILE A 184 21.62 3.57 19.49
CA ILE A 184 21.20 4.87 18.92
C ILE A 184 20.77 5.83 20.04
N ARG A 185 20.00 5.34 21.01
CA ARG A 185 19.49 6.15 22.12
C ARG A 185 20.61 6.62 23.04
N ASP A 186 21.53 5.72 23.39
CA ASP A 186 22.64 6.00 24.30
C ASP A 186 23.62 6.97 23.63
N SER A 187 23.96 6.74 22.37
CA SER A 187 24.77 7.66 21.56
C SER A 187 24.13 9.04 21.45
N MET A 188 22.84 9.13 21.11
CA MET A 188 22.15 10.42 21.04
C MET A 188 22.13 11.17 22.38
N ARG A 189 22.03 10.46 23.52
CA ARG A 189 22.09 11.08 24.87
C ARG A 189 23.45 11.68 25.18
N ILE A 190 24.52 11.08 24.64
CA ILE A 190 25.88 11.57 24.80
C ILE A 190 26.11 12.77 23.86
N VAL A 191 25.70 12.64 22.60
CA VAL A 191 25.97 13.62 21.55
C VAL A 191 25.11 14.87 21.67
N ASP A 192 23.81 14.72 21.99
CA ASP A 192 22.85 15.83 22.07
C ASP A 192 21.92 15.73 23.30
N PRO A 193 22.48 15.87 24.51
CA PRO A 193 21.68 15.84 25.74
C PRO A 193 20.66 16.98 25.80
N GLN A 194 21.00 18.16 25.25
CA GLN A 194 20.15 19.35 25.27
C GLN A 194 18.96 19.21 24.32
N GLY A 195 19.18 18.76 23.08
CA GLY A 195 18.09 18.55 22.12
C GLY A 195 17.15 17.44 22.56
N ILE A 196 17.64 16.38 23.21
CA ILE A 196 16.79 15.37 23.84
C ILE A 196 15.95 15.96 24.97
N LEU A 197 16.55 16.74 25.86
CA LEU A 197 15.84 17.37 26.97
C LEU A 197 14.75 18.33 26.44
N MET A 198 15.12 19.21 25.51
CA MET A 198 14.19 20.15 24.89
C MET A 198 13.07 19.43 24.13
N GLY A 199 13.39 18.35 23.41
CA GLY A 199 12.41 17.49 22.76
C GLY A 199 11.43 16.87 23.76
N ALA A 200 11.94 16.33 24.88
CA ALA A 200 11.10 15.76 25.93
C ALA A 200 10.17 16.79 26.58
N LEU A 201 10.66 18.01 26.82
CA LEU A 201 9.86 19.11 27.37
C LEU A 201 8.82 19.64 26.37
N ARG A 202 9.13 19.60 25.07
CA ARG A 202 8.23 20.02 23.98
C ARG A 202 7.17 18.98 23.63
N LEU A 203 7.37 17.72 24.01
CA LEU A 203 6.35 16.67 23.90
C LEU A 203 5.25 16.91 24.94
N THR A 204 4.50 17.99 24.78
CA THR A 204 3.22 18.14 25.45
C THR A 204 2.27 17.13 24.83
N THR A 205 1.70 16.26 25.66
CA THR A 205 0.65 15.33 25.23
C THR A 205 -0.45 16.17 24.59
N VAL A 206 -0.67 16.02 23.28
CA VAL A 206 -1.78 16.69 22.59
C VAL A 206 -3.04 16.27 23.32
N ASN A 207 -3.65 17.22 24.03
CA ASN A 207 -4.84 16.94 24.82
C ASN A 207 -6.00 16.77 23.84
N ARG A 208 -6.30 15.51 23.48
CA ARG A 208 -7.38 15.21 22.53
C ARG A 208 -8.69 15.65 23.16
N ARG A 209 -9.36 16.57 22.47
CA ARG A 209 -10.68 17.05 22.89
C ARG A 209 -11.72 16.00 22.52
N THR A 210 -12.59 15.67 23.46
CA THR A 210 -13.85 15.00 23.17
C THR A 210 -14.82 16.02 22.59
N TYR A 211 -15.30 15.76 21.37
CA TYR A 211 -16.31 16.59 20.72
C TYR A 211 -17.67 15.89 20.78
N PHE A 212 -18.72 16.66 20.99
CA PHE A 212 -20.10 16.24 20.81
C PHE A 212 -20.67 16.93 19.57
N VAL A 213 -21.29 16.16 18.69
CA VAL A 213 -21.87 16.62 17.44
C VAL A 213 -23.33 16.22 17.35
N GLN A 214 -24.20 17.13 16.90
CA GLN A 214 -25.65 16.91 16.89
C GLN A 214 -26.13 15.98 15.76
N ALA A 215 -25.34 15.83 14.68
CA ALA A 215 -25.67 14.98 13.55
C ALA A 215 -24.39 14.45 12.87
N PRO A 216 -24.45 13.33 12.12
CA PRO A 216 -23.35 12.87 11.27
C PRO A 216 -22.89 13.97 10.31
N LEU A 217 -21.58 14.06 10.05
CA LEU A 217 -20.95 15.07 9.18
C LEU A 217 -21.06 16.54 9.63
N SER A 218 -21.61 16.83 10.82
CA SER A 218 -21.66 18.21 11.33
C SER A 218 -20.30 18.75 11.79
N MET A 219 -19.27 17.90 11.87
CA MET A 219 -17.88 18.28 12.07
C MET A 219 -16.99 17.35 11.25
N CYS A 220 -16.10 17.92 10.45
CA CYS A 220 -15.09 17.18 9.69
C CYS A 220 -13.71 17.50 10.25
N HIS A 221 -12.96 16.47 10.65
CA HIS A 221 -11.55 16.63 11.02
C HIS A 221 -10.70 16.33 9.79
N ILE A 222 -9.97 17.34 9.31
CA ILE A 222 -9.02 17.18 8.20
C ILE A 222 -7.65 16.98 8.83
N ASP A 223 -7.15 15.75 8.81
CA ASP A 223 -5.80 15.44 9.31
C ASP A 223 -4.80 15.37 8.16
N GLY A 224 -3.67 16.05 8.33
CA GLY A 224 -2.58 16.05 7.36
C GLY A 224 -1.67 14.85 7.58
N ASN A 225 -1.75 13.84 6.70
CA ASN A 225 -0.82 12.72 6.77
C ASN A 225 0.52 13.09 6.09
N HIS A 226 1.45 13.65 6.86
CA HIS A 226 2.78 14.02 6.37
C HIS A 226 3.60 12.85 5.78
N LYS A 227 3.19 11.59 5.98
CA LYS A 227 3.82 10.42 5.34
C LYS A 227 3.42 10.22 3.88
N LEU A 228 2.38 10.90 3.41
CA LEU A 228 1.87 10.81 2.03
C LEU A 228 2.35 11.96 1.14
N ILE A 229 3.07 12.93 1.70
CA ILE A 229 3.68 14.02 0.95
C ILE A 229 4.95 13.45 0.29
N ARG A 230 4.94 13.36 -1.05
CA ARG A 230 6.07 12.95 -1.88
C ARG A 230 6.98 14.12 -2.19
#